data_AF-A0A379Z490-F1
#
_entry.id   AF-A0A379Z490-F1
#
_cell.length_a   1.000
_cell.length_b   1.000
_cell.length_c   1.000
_cell.angle_alpha   90.00
_cell.angle_beta   90.00
_cell.angle_gamma   90.00
#
_symmetry.space_group_name_H-M   'P 1'
#
loop_
_entity.id
_entity.type
_entity.pdbx_description
1 polymer ?
#
loop_
_entity_poly.entity_id
_entity_poly.type
_entity_poly.pdbx_seq_one_letter_code
_entity_poly.pdbx_strand_id
1 'polypeptide(L)' 'MLALIESQTPPTHLLLGSDALSLVRQKLEALGQEIKQWEKLTRSTDG' A
#
# COMPACT_ATOMS: atom_id res chain seq x y z
N MET A 1 -8.46 18.82 -5.35
CA MET A 1 -9.16 18.53 -4.07
C MET A 1 -10.68 18.54 -4.24
N LEU A 2 -11.27 19.50 -4.97
CA LEU A 2 -12.71 19.50 -5.30
C LEU A 2 -13.22 18.21 -5.98
N ALA A 3 -12.43 17.60 -6.88
CA ALA A 3 -12.78 16.34 -7.53
C ALA A 3 -12.95 15.12 -6.58
N LEU A 4 -12.40 15.18 -5.35
CA LEU A 4 -12.60 14.13 -4.34
C LEU A 4 -13.92 14.27 -3.60
N ILE A 5 -14.42 15.49 -3.46
CA ILE A 5 -15.71 15.78 -2.82
C ILE A 5 -16.86 15.29 -3.72
N GLU A 6 -16.65 15.30 -5.03
CA GLU A 6 -17.59 14.78 -6.04
C GLU A 6 -17.42 13.28 -6.32
N SER A 7 -16.45 12.60 -5.72
CA SER A 7 -16.23 11.17 -5.93
C SER A 7 -17.26 10.35 -5.17
N GLN A 8 -18.04 9.55 -5.88
CA GLN A 8 -18.99 8.59 -5.28
C GLN A 8 -18.29 7.51 -4.46
N THR A 9 -16.98 7.31 -4.67
CA THR A 9 -16.14 6.38 -3.90
C THR A 9 -14.82 7.08 -3.54
N PRO A 10 -14.80 7.89 -2.49
CA PRO A 10 -13.57 8.55 -2.07
C PRO A 10 -12.55 7.51 -1.58
N PRO A 11 -11.25 7.70 -1.86
CA PRO A 11 -10.21 6.81 -1.37
C PRO A 11 -10.10 6.93 0.15
N THR A 12 -9.93 5.78 0.84
CA THR A 12 -9.71 5.76 2.30
C THR A 12 -8.44 6.49 2.71
N HIS A 13 -7.42 6.49 1.85
CA HIS A 13 -6.16 7.21 2.06
C HIS A 13 -5.83 8.04 0.82
N LEU A 14 -5.78 9.36 0.99
CA LEU A 14 -5.36 10.30 -0.03
C LEU A 14 -3.95 10.79 0.27
N LEU A 15 -3.03 10.57 -0.67
CA LEU A 15 -1.66 11.09 -0.58
C LEU A 15 -1.61 12.45 -1.28
N LEU A 16 -1.12 13.45 -0.55
CA LEU A 16 -0.98 14.82 -1.04
C LEU A 16 0.50 15.12 -1.28
N GLY A 17 0.85 15.37 -2.55
CA GLY A 17 2.21 15.67 -2.97
C GLY A 17 3.01 14.45 -3.45
N SER A 18 4.01 14.72 -4.29
CA SER A 18 4.91 13.71 -4.86
C SER A 18 5.75 12.98 -3.81
N ASP A 19 6.11 13.68 -2.74
CA ASP A 19 7.00 13.15 -1.71
C ASP A 19 6.25 12.14 -0.84
N ALA A 20 5.02 12.47 -0.43
CA ALA A 20 4.14 11.54 0.27
C ALA A 20 3.85 10.29 -0.57
N LEU A 21 3.60 10.47 -1.88
CA LEU A 21 3.42 9.35 -2.81
C LEU A 21 4.67 8.45 -2.89
N SER A 22 5.85 9.05 -3.01
CA SER A 22 7.11 8.31 -3.13
C SER A 22 7.44 7.53 -1.86
N LEU A 23 7.26 8.14 -0.68
CA LEU A 23 7.48 7.49 0.61
C LEU A 23 6.56 6.28 0.81
N VAL A 24 5.27 6.42 0.50
CA VAL A 24 4.32 5.31 0.65
C VAL A 24 4.62 4.20 -0.35
N ARG A 25 5.00 4.53 -1.59
CA ARG A 25 5.41 3.51 -2.57
C ARG A 25 6.63 2.71 -2.10
N GLN A 26 7.66 3.39 -1.61
CA GLN A 26 8.84 2.72 -1.05
C GLN A 26 8.49 1.82 0.13
N LYS A 27 7.61 2.29 1.04
CA LYS A 27 7.15 1.49 2.18
C LYS A 27 6.39 0.23 1.74
N LEU A 28 5.49 0.36 0.77
CA LEU A 28 4.73 -0.77 0.24
C LEU A 28 5.63 -1.78 -0.47
N GLU A 29 6.63 -1.29 -1.21
CA GLU A 29 7.61 -2.15 -1.87
C GLU A 29 8.43 -2.94 -0.85
N ALA A 30 8.98 -2.27 0.17
CA ALA A 30 9.73 -2.92 1.23
C ALA A 30 8.89 -3.99 1.95
N LEU A 31 7.65 -3.66 2.32
CA LEU A 31 6.73 -4.61 2.94
C LEU A 31 6.42 -5.79 2.01
N GLY A 32 6.22 -5.54 0.72
CA GLY A 32 5.99 -6.59 -0.26
C GLY A 32 7.18 -7.55 -0.40
N GLN A 33 8.41 -7.04 -0.31
CA GLN A 33 9.61 -7.89 -0.32
C GLN A 33 9.71 -8.74 0.95
N GLU A 34 9.43 -8.16 2.11
CA GLU A 34 9.39 -8.89 3.38
C GLU A 34 8.34 -10.02 3.34
N ILE A 35 7.14 -9.74 2.85
CA ILE A 35 6.09 -10.76 2.69
C ILE A 35 6.58 -11.88 1.77
N LYS A 36 7.17 -11.57 0.61
CA LYS A 36 7.71 -12.59 -0.31
C LYS A 36 8.82 -13.41 0.32
N GLN A 37 9.70 -12.79 1.09
CA GLN A 37 10.79 -13.48 1.79
C GLN A 37 10.25 -14.54 2.76
N TRP A 38 9.17 -14.21 3.46
CA TRP A 38 8.56 -15.09 4.47
C TRP A 38 7.42 -15.94 3.94
N GLU A 39 6.98 -15.75 2.70
CA GLU A 39 5.81 -16.43 2.10
C GLU A 39 5.90 -17.95 2.24
N LYS A 40 7.07 -18.54 1.98
CA LYS A 40 7.28 -19.99 2.13
C LYS A 40 7.07 -20.46 3.57
N LEU A 41 7.55 -19.69 4.56
CA LEU A 41 7.35 -20.01 5.97
C LEU A 41 5.88 -19.82 6.37
N THR A 42 5.27 -18.72 5.96
CA THR A 42 3.84 -18.44 6.22
C THR A 42 2.95 -19.54 5.63
N ARG A 43 3.26 -20.05 4.43
CA ARG A 43 2.50 -21.15 3.82
C ARG A 43 2.87 -22.52 4.37
N SER A 44 3.98 -22.66 5.10
CA SER A 44 4.35 -23.92 5.75
C SER A 44 3.49 -24.25 6.97
N THR A 45 2.71 -23.28 7.46
CA THR A 45 1.69 -23.51 8.48
C THR A 45 0.34 -23.93 7.90
N ASP A 46 0.21 -23.92 6.57
CA ASP A 46 -0.92 -24.55 5.88
C ASP A 46 -0.63 -26.06 5.88
N GLY A 47 -1.49 -26.83 6.57
CA GLY A 47 -1.27 -28.22 6.99
C GLY A 47 -0.80 -29.21 5.93
#